data_AF-A0A552UUN4-F1
#
_entry.id   AF-A0A552UUN4-F1
#
_cell.length_a   1.000
_cell.length_b   1.000
_cell.length_c   1.000
_cell.angle_alpha   90.00
_cell.angle_beta   90.00
_cell.angle_gamma   90.00
#
_symmetry.space_group_name_H-M   'P 1'
#
loop_
_entity.id
_entity.type
_entity.pdbx_description
1 polymer ?
#
loop_
_entity_poly.entity_id
_entity_poly.type
_entity_poly.pdbx_seq_one_letter_code
_entity_poly.pdbx_strand_id
1 'polypeptide(L)'
;MMKEQSLWRKIQSVLLIARAYSRQHAQSLAALEEVYIKHCPKQDCREETTSTLSISRFGSVFKVHQKSYLYEELVKEETWMATYGWQSSGHLIEIGGDRYLIFDPLHKVAYLEDSSDLKSTTLNFYNQI
;
A
#
# COMPACT_ATOMS: atom_id res chain seq x y z
N MET A 1 -21.18 -29.45 33.36
CA MET A 1 -21.34 -27.98 33.15
C MET A 1 -20.03 -27.21 32.87
N MET A 2 -18.85 -27.86 32.72
CA MET A 2 -17.58 -27.16 32.36
C MET A 2 -17.28 -27.10 30.85
N LYS A 3 -17.80 -28.03 30.04
CA LYS A 3 -17.53 -28.11 28.58
C LYS A 3 -18.22 -26.98 27.79
N GLU A 4 -19.43 -26.60 28.16
CA GLU A 4 -20.21 -25.57 27.46
C GLU A 4 -19.59 -24.18 27.60
N GLN A 5 -19.12 -23.82 28.81
CA GLN A 5 -18.40 -22.56 29.03
C GLN A 5 -17.10 -22.48 28.21
N SER A 6 -16.43 -23.61 27.98
CA SER A 6 -15.24 -23.70 27.12
C SER A 6 -15.58 -23.53 25.64
N LEU A 7 -16.69 -24.10 25.16
CA LEU A 7 -17.18 -23.94 23.79
C LEU A 7 -17.59 -22.50 23.48
N TRP A 8 -18.33 -21.84 24.39
CA TRP A 8 -18.71 -20.43 24.22
C TRP A 8 -17.49 -19.50 24.14
N ARG A 9 -16.47 -19.72 24.97
CA ARG A 9 -15.21 -18.98 24.89
C ARG A 9 -14.50 -19.19 23.55
N LYS A 10 -14.45 -20.43 23.05
CA LYS A 10 -13.88 -20.72 21.72
C LYS A 10 -14.64 -20.02 20.59
N ILE A 11 -15.97 -20.06 20.62
CA ILE A 11 -16.83 -19.36 19.65
C ILE A 11 -16.55 -17.86 19.71
N GLN A 12 -16.50 -17.27 20.91
CA GLN A 12 -16.15 -15.86 21.09
C GLN A 12 -14.77 -15.54 20.51
N SER A 13 -13.75 -16.36 20.75
CA SER A 13 -12.42 -16.18 20.17
C SER A 13 -12.44 -16.24 18.64
N VAL A 14 -13.13 -17.21 18.05
CA VAL A 14 -13.27 -17.32 16.59
C VAL A 14 -13.97 -16.10 16.00
N LEU A 15 -15.03 -15.61 16.64
CA LEU A 15 -15.73 -14.40 16.21
C LEU A 15 -14.83 -13.16 16.28
N LEU A 16 -14.02 -13.03 17.34
CA LEU A 16 -13.06 -11.92 17.46
C LEU A 16 -12.01 -11.95 16.35
N ILE A 17 -11.47 -13.13 16.06
CA ILE A 17 -10.50 -13.32 14.96
C ILE A 17 -11.15 -12.95 13.63
N ALA A 18 -12.32 -13.52 13.32
CA ALA A 18 -13.03 -13.22 12.07
C ALA A 18 -13.29 -11.72 11.90
N ARG A 19 -13.70 -11.04 12.99
CA ARG A 19 -13.95 -9.60 12.98
C ARG A 19 -12.68 -8.77 12.76
N ALA A 20 -11.56 -9.18 13.35
CA ALA A 20 -10.27 -8.56 13.14
C ALA A 20 -9.81 -8.70 11.67
N TYR A 21 -9.92 -9.91 11.10
CA TYR A 21 -9.59 -10.16 9.70
C TYR A 21 -10.46 -9.33 8.75
N SER A 22 -11.79 -9.31 8.93
CA SER A 22 -12.68 -8.50 8.09
C SER A 22 -12.37 -7.00 8.18
N ARG A 23 -12.02 -6.51 9.39
CA ARG A 23 -11.63 -5.12 9.58
C ARG A 23 -10.32 -4.80 8.84
N GLN A 24 -9.31 -5.67 8.97
CA GLN A 24 -8.03 -5.48 8.26
C GLN A 24 -8.24 -5.51 6.75
N HIS A 25 -9.08 -6.41 6.24
CA HIS A 25 -9.43 -6.45 4.81
C HIS A 25 -10.09 -5.15 4.35
N ALA A 26 -11.11 -4.69 5.08
CA ALA A 26 -11.78 -3.43 4.75
C ALA A 26 -10.82 -2.24 4.76
N GLN A 27 -9.93 -2.15 5.75
CA GLN A 27 -8.91 -1.10 5.83
C GLN A 27 -7.92 -1.16 4.66
N SER A 28 -7.50 -2.37 4.26
CA SER A 28 -6.61 -2.56 3.13
C SER A 28 -7.25 -2.20 1.79
N LEU A 29 -8.56 -2.42 1.64
CA LEU A 29 -9.29 -2.01 0.44
C LEU A 29 -9.48 -0.49 0.41
N ALA A 30 -9.81 0.12 1.55
CA ALA A 30 -9.92 1.58 1.67
C ALA A 30 -8.59 2.26 1.30
N ALA A 31 -7.45 1.70 1.72
CA ALA A 31 -6.12 2.20 1.36
C ALA A 31 -5.86 2.27 -0.16
N LEU A 32 -6.53 1.44 -0.97
CA LEU A 32 -6.41 1.49 -2.44
C LEU A 32 -7.12 2.69 -3.07
N GLU A 33 -8.02 3.36 -2.33
CA GLU A 33 -8.78 4.52 -2.82
C GLU A 33 -8.10 5.85 -2.48
N GLU A 34 -6.99 5.79 -1.74
CA GLU A 34 -6.28 6.94 -1.22
C GLU A 34 -5.19 7.45 -2.17
N VAL A 35 -4.79 8.70 -1.97
CA VAL A 35 -3.62 9.30 -2.62
C VAL A 35 -2.49 9.41 -1.62
N TYR A 36 -1.31 8.98 -2.05
CA TYR A 36 -0.11 8.99 -1.23
C TYR A 36 0.91 9.98 -1.78
N ILE A 37 1.66 10.62 -0.88
CA ILE A 37 2.66 11.63 -1.19
C ILE A 37 3.99 11.35 -0.47
N LYS A 38 5.06 11.43 -1.23
CA LYS A 38 6.44 11.43 -0.75
C LYS A 38 7.00 12.83 -0.94
N HIS A 39 7.40 13.46 0.16
CA HIS A 39 8.18 14.69 0.12
C HIS A 39 9.63 14.34 0.44
N CYS A 40 10.56 14.71 -0.44
CA CYS A 40 11.97 14.73 -0.09
C CYS A 40 12.39 16.18 0.14
N PRO A 41 12.55 16.61 1.42
CA PRO A 41 12.99 17.96 1.70
C PRO A 41 14.43 18.17 1.20
N LYS A 42 14.76 19.40 0.84
CA LYS A 42 16.08 19.81 0.32
C LYS A 42 17.26 19.49 1.27
N GLN A 43 17.00 19.18 2.54
CA GLN A 43 18.03 18.73 3.47
C GLN A 43 18.51 17.30 3.19
N ASP A 44 17.62 16.45 2.66
CA ASP A 44 17.91 15.03 2.36
C ASP A 44 18.12 14.78 0.86
N CYS A 45 17.64 15.68 -0.01
CA CYS A 45 17.78 15.60 -1.45
C CYS A 45 18.53 16.83 -2.02
N ARG A 46 19.26 16.65 -3.13
CA ARG A 46 19.91 17.76 -3.85
C ARG A 46 18.91 18.85 -4.26
N GLU A 47 17.66 18.45 -4.51
CA GLU A 47 16.56 19.31 -4.90
C GLU A 47 15.27 18.86 -4.20
N GLU A 48 14.35 19.80 -3.96
CA GLU A 48 13.05 19.50 -3.39
C GLU A 48 12.22 18.73 -4.41
N THR A 49 11.86 17.50 -4.05
CA THR A 49 11.08 16.62 -4.93
C THR A 49 9.84 16.14 -4.21
N THR A 50 8.72 16.21 -4.91
CA THR A 50 7.44 15.69 -4.45
C THR A 50 7.03 14.57 -5.40
N SER A 51 6.61 13.43 -4.88
CA SER A 51 6.05 12.37 -5.69
C SER A 51 4.69 11.96 -5.16
N THR A 52 3.71 11.87 -6.03
CA THR A 52 2.37 11.37 -5.70
C THR A 52 2.18 9.97 -6.27
N LEU A 53 1.42 9.15 -5.56
CA LEU A 53 1.02 7.82 -5.97
C LEU A 53 -0.49 7.72 -5.80
N SER A 54 -1.18 7.40 -6.88
CA SER A 54 -2.62 7.13 -6.87
C SER A 54 -2.92 5.77 -7.48
N ILE A 55 -3.97 5.14 -6.98
CA ILE A 55 -4.38 3.80 -7.38
C ILE A 55 -5.81 3.89 -7.89
N SER A 56 -6.09 3.20 -8.99
CA SER A 56 -7.44 3.12 -9.54
C SER A 56 -7.74 1.70 -10.00
N ARG A 57 -9.01 1.31 -9.91
CA ARG A 57 -9.44 -0.01 -10.35
C ARG A 57 -9.54 -0.06 -11.88
N PHE A 58 -9.08 -1.15 -12.48
CA PHE A 58 -9.19 -1.42 -13.92
C PHE A 58 -9.63 -2.87 -14.13
N GLY A 59 -10.94 -3.11 -14.02
CA GLY A 59 -11.51 -4.45 -14.02
C GLY A 59 -11.11 -5.26 -12.78
N SER A 60 -10.44 -6.40 -12.99
CA SER A 60 -9.94 -7.27 -11.92
C SER A 60 -8.53 -6.90 -11.43
N VAL A 61 -7.89 -5.92 -12.06
CA VAL A 61 -6.55 -5.43 -11.72
C VAL A 61 -6.62 -3.97 -11.29
N PHE A 62 -5.47 -3.43 -10.87
CA PHE A 62 -5.31 -2.05 -10.46
C PHE A 62 -4.33 -1.35 -11.38
N LYS A 63 -4.57 -0.07 -11.64
CA LYS A 63 -3.62 0.83 -12.28
C LYS A 63 -3.02 1.69 -11.18
N VAL A 64 -1.70 1.63 -11.06
CA VAL A 64 -0.94 2.50 -10.17
C VAL A 64 -0.31 3.59 -11.00
N HIS A 65 -0.44 4.82 -10.53
CA HIS A 65 -0.02 6.00 -11.24
C HIS A 65 0.87 6.84 -10.34
N GLN A 66 2.09 7.08 -10.77
CA GLN A 66 3.09 7.84 -10.03
C GLN A 66 3.47 9.09 -10.81
N LYS A 67 3.42 10.24 -10.15
CA LYS A 67 3.91 11.50 -10.69
C LYS A 67 5.01 12.05 -9.80
N SER A 68 6.11 12.46 -10.40
CA SER A 68 7.21 13.12 -9.68
C SER A 68 7.37 14.54 -10.19
N TYR A 69 7.52 15.45 -9.23
CA TYR A 69 7.60 16.88 -9.41
C TYR A 69 8.93 17.40 -8.86
N LEU A 70 9.54 18.31 -9.59
CA LEU A 70 10.71 19.07 -9.18
C LEU A 70 10.29 20.55 -9.14
N TYR A 71 10.34 21.19 -7.96
CA TYR A 71 9.85 22.57 -7.80
C TYR A 71 8.45 22.79 -8.40
N GLU A 72 7.51 21.88 -8.14
CA GLU A 72 6.13 21.86 -8.66
C GLU A 72 5.98 21.56 -10.17
N GLU A 73 7.06 21.50 -10.93
CA GLU A 73 7.02 21.09 -12.33
C GLU A 73 7.02 19.56 -12.47
N LEU A 74 6.09 19.01 -13.25
CA LEU A 74 6.03 17.58 -13.53
C LEU A 74 7.24 17.15 -14.37
N VAL A 75 8.10 16.29 -13.80
CA VAL A 75 9.32 15.81 -14.46
C VAL A 75 9.25 14.34 -14.88
N LYS A 76 8.41 13.54 -14.22
CA LYS A 76 8.26 12.11 -14.52
C LYS A 76 6.83 11.66 -14.23
N GLU A 77 6.29 10.86 -15.13
CA GLU A 77 4.99 10.21 -14.98
C GLU A 77 5.14 8.74 -15.36
N GLU A 78 4.75 7.86 -14.45
CA GLU A 78 4.80 6.41 -14.64
C GLU A 78 3.45 5.79 -14.33
N THR A 79 3.09 4.79 -15.12
CA THR A 79 1.85 4.03 -14.93
C THR A 79 2.14 2.56 -15.13
N TRP A 80 1.71 1.75 -14.17
CA TRP A 80 1.80 0.29 -14.29
C TRP A 80 0.53 -0.39 -13.81
N MET A 81 0.38 -1.64 -14.22
CA MET A 81 -0.74 -2.49 -13.83
C MET A 81 -0.28 -3.40 -12.69
N ALA A 82 -1.17 -3.66 -11.73
CA ALA A 82 -0.85 -4.47 -10.58
C ALA A 82 -2.01 -5.37 -10.14
N THR A 83 -1.67 -6.51 -9.54
CA THR A 83 -2.64 -7.39 -8.87
C THR A 83 -2.64 -7.12 -7.37
N TYR A 84 -3.82 -7.17 -6.75
CA TYR A 84 -3.98 -7.02 -5.32
C TYR A 84 -3.86 -8.36 -4.58
N GLY A 85 -3.07 -8.36 -3.52
CA GLY A 85 -3.03 -9.42 -2.52
C GLY A 85 -3.39 -8.85 -1.14
N TRP A 86 -4.24 -9.57 -0.39
CA TRP A 86 -4.67 -9.10 0.93
C TRP A 86 -3.66 -9.40 2.05
N GLN A 87 -2.73 -10.33 1.83
CA GLN A 87 -1.74 -10.67 2.85
C GLN A 87 -0.94 -9.43 3.29
N SER A 88 -0.58 -9.39 4.59
CA SER A 88 0.23 -8.30 5.18
C SER A 88 -0.40 -6.90 5.07
N SER A 89 -1.70 -6.77 5.42
CA SER A 89 -2.45 -5.49 5.38
C SER A 89 -2.73 -4.94 3.97
N GLY A 90 -2.55 -5.76 2.94
CA GLY A 90 -2.80 -5.41 1.55
C GLY A 90 -1.52 -4.98 0.82
N HIS A 91 -1.38 -5.45 -0.42
CA HIS A 91 -0.29 -5.06 -1.30
C HIS A 91 -0.71 -5.13 -2.77
N LEU A 92 0.01 -4.40 -3.62
CA LEU A 92 -0.06 -4.49 -5.07
C LEU A 92 1.28 -4.99 -5.62
N ILE A 93 1.22 -5.98 -6.52
CA ILE A 93 2.39 -6.50 -7.25
C ILE A 93 2.24 -6.13 -8.71
N GLU A 94 3.25 -5.49 -9.29
CA GLU A 94 3.26 -5.15 -10.71
C GLU A 94 3.15 -6.38 -11.61
N ILE A 95 2.35 -6.27 -12.67
CA ILE A 95 2.21 -7.31 -13.68
C ILE A 95 3.33 -7.15 -14.70
N GLY A 96 4.27 -8.10 -14.72
CA GLY A 96 5.37 -8.11 -15.68
C GLY A 96 6.51 -7.14 -15.36
N GLY A 97 6.61 -6.69 -14.11
CA GLY A 97 7.69 -5.85 -13.60
C GLY A 97 8.05 -6.22 -12.17
N ASP A 98 8.88 -5.37 -11.54
CA ASP A 98 9.56 -5.65 -10.28
C ASP A 98 9.20 -4.63 -9.17
N ARG A 99 8.01 -4.02 -9.27
CA ARG A 99 7.48 -3.10 -8.26
C ARG A 99 6.51 -3.79 -7.31
N TYR A 100 6.72 -3.54 -6.02
CA TYR A 100 5.86 -4.01 -4.93
C TYR A 100 5.41 -2.83 -4.08
N LEU A 101 4.10 -2.62 -3.99
CA LEU A 101 3.50 -1.59 -3.15
C LEU A 101 2.81 -2.24 -1.95
N ILE A 102 3.26 -1.95 -0.74
CA ILE A 102 2.73 -2.50 0.50
C ILE A 102 2.00 -1.39 1.25
N PHE A 103 0.80 -1.67 1.76
CA PHE A 103 0.04 -0.70 2.54
C PHE A 103 0.19 -0.95 4.04
N ASP A 104 0.30 0.16 4.78
CA ASP A 104 0.13 0.19 6.23
C ASP A 104 -0.98 1.18 6.58
N PRO A 105 -2.24 0.71 6.53
CA PRO A 105 -3.39 1.56 6.81
C PRO A 105 -3.41 2.10 8.25
N LEU A 106 -2.68 1.48 9.19
CA LEU A 106 -2.63 1.93 10.58
C LEU A 106 -1.80 3.21 10.69
N HIS A 107 -0.65 3.25 10.03
CA HIS A 107 0.24 4.41 10.04
C HIS A 107 -0.03 5.38 8.88
N LYS A 108 -0.98 5.05 7.99
CA LYS A 108 -1.30 5.83 6.78
C LYS A 108 -0.10 5.97 5.83
N VAL A 109 0.64 4.88 5.65
CA VAL A 109 1.85 4.84 4.82
C VAL A 109 1.69 3.78 3.73
N ALA A 110 2.28 4.04 2.56
CA ALA A 110 2.53 3.05 1.53
C ALA A 110 4.04 2.95 1.24
N TYR A 111 4.52 1.73 1.09
CA TYR A 111 5.91 1.40 0.80
C TYR A 111 6.01 0.90 -0.63
N LEU A 112 6.74 1.62 -1.47
CA LEU A 112 7.03 1.19 -2.83
C LEU A 112 8.47 0.67 -2.88
N GLU A 113 8.60 -0.65 -2.99
CA GLU A 113 9.84 -1.30 -3.38
C GLU A 113 9.92 -1.32 -4.91
N ASP A 114 11.03 -0.81 -5.45
CA ASP A 114 11.30 -0.79 -6.89
C ASP A 114 12.70 -1.38 -7.13
N SER A 115 12.73 -2.51 -7.85
CA SER A 115 13.97 -3.21 -8.25
C SER A 115 14.21 -3.16 -9.76
N SER A 116 13.57 -2.22 -10.47
CA SER A 116 13.69 -2.09 -11.94
C SER A 116 15.12 -1.87 -12.45
N ASP A 117 16.00 -1.33 -11.61
CA ASP A 117 17.44 -1.30 -11.87
C ASP A 117 18.08 -2.51 -11.17
N LEU A 118 18.43 -3.56 -11.93
CA LEU A 118 18.96 -4.88 -11.48
C LEU A 118 20.19 -4.80 -10.54
N LYS A 119 20.69 -3.61 -10.26
CA LYS A 119 21.83 -3.32 -9.39
C LYS A 119 21.41 -2.85 -7.99
N SER A 120 20.18 -2.39 -7.78
CA SER A 120 19.73 -1.88 -6.48
C SER A 120 18.22 -1.89 -6.32
N THR A 121 17.74 -2.48 -5.23
CA THR A 121 16.37 -2.31 -4.74
C THR A 121 16.25 -0.99 -3.99
N THR A 122 15.29 -0.15 -4.38
CA THR A 122 14.99 1.11 -3.69
C THR A 122 13.67 0.99 -2.94
N LEU A 123 13.66 1.40 -1.66
CA LEU A 123 12.45 1.45 -0.85
C LEU A 123 12.01 2.90 -0.65
N ASN A 124 10.82 3.24 -1.16
CA ASN A 124 10.24 4.57 -1.08
C ASN A 124 9.03 4.59 -0.16
N PHE A 125 8.96 5.59 0.70
CA PHE A 125 7.87 5.76 1.66
C PHE A 125 6.96 6.91 1.20
N TYR A 126 5.66 6.66 1.16
CA TYR A 126 4.66 7.67 0.85
C TYR A 126 3.64 7.74 2.00
N ASN A 127 3.25 8.95 2.37
CA ASN A 127 2.23 9.20 3.38
C ASN A 127 0.89 9.51 2.72
N GLN A 128 -0.21 9.01 3.27
CA GLN A 128 -1.55 9.36 2.81
C GLN A 128 -1.81 10.87 3.00
N ILE A 129 -2.46 11.50 2.02
CA ILE A 129 -2.94 12.90 2.11
C ILE A 129 -4.27 12.96 2.87
#